data_AF-A0A6C0AQ22-F1
#
_entry.id   AF-A0A6C0AQ22-F1
#
_cell.length_a   1.000
_cell.length_b   1.000
_cell.length_c   1.000
_cell.angle_alpha   90.00
_cell.angle_beta   90.00
_cell.angle_gamma   90.00
#
_symmetry.space_group_name_H-M   'P 1'
#
loop_
_entity.id
_entity.type
_entity.pdbx_description
1 polymer ?
#
loop_
_entity_poly.entity_id
_entity_poly.type
_entity_poly.pdbx_seq_one_letter_code
_entity_poly.pdbx_strand_id
1 'polypeptide(L)'
;MSEEKVNDEKIIQCPHCDKYIIMIKLNCGIFRHGIIKIDYTQIDPHCSKEQCDNYIENKLIFGCGKPFRVIMDGTEYKTEICDYI
;
A
#
# COMPACT_ATOMS: atom_id res chain seq x y z
N MET A 1 26.24 22.88 -7.02
CA MET A 1 26.15 21.73 -6.10
C MET A 1 24.68 21.43 -5.96
N SER A 2 24.19 20.47 -6.73
CA SER A 2 22.78 20.12 -6.79
C SER A 2 22.47 19.32 -5.54
N GLU A 3 21.62 19.85 -4.66
CA GLU A 3 21.13 19.14 -3.48
C GLU A 3 20.38 17.88 -3.95
N GLU A 4 21.00 16.72 -3.75
CA GLU A 4 20.33 15.42 -3.90
C GLU A 4 19.21 15.38 -2.85
N LYS A 5 17.97 15.58 -3.30
CA LYS A 5 16.78 15.34 -2.47
C LYS A 5 16.78 13.86 -2.12
N VAL A 6 17.10 13.54 -0.87
CA VAL A 6 16.85 12.22 -0.30
C VAL A 6 15.35 12.03 -0.34
N ASN A 7 14.85 11.29 -1.33
CA ASN A 7 13.47 10.86 -1.34
C ASN A 7 13.27 9.99 -0.08
N ASP A 8 12.35 10.38 0.79
CA ASP A 8 11.99 9.66 2.01
C ASP A 8 11.15 8.40 1.67
N GLU A 9 11.59 7.65 0.66
CA GLU A 9 10.99 6.40 0.21
C GLU A 9 11.18 5.35 1.31
N LYS A 10 10.06 4.83 1.81
CA LYS A 10 10.07 3.75 2.81
C LYS A 10 9.65 2.47 2.15
N ILE A 11 10.39 1.40 2.43
CA ILE A 11 10.00 0.06 2.00
C ILE A 11 9.22 -0.58 3.15
N ILE A 12 7.99 -0.97 2.87
CA ILE A 12 7.13 -1.67 3.82
C ILE A 12 6.75 -3.03 3.25
N GLN A 13 6.54 -4.01 4.13
CA GLN A 13 6.15 -5.37 3.75
C GLN A 13 4.66 -5.55 3.94
N CYS A 14 3.97 -6.08 2.93
CA CYS A 14 2.56 -6.43 3.04
C CYS A 14 2.40 -7.64 3.99
N PRO A 15 1.63 -7.53 5.08
CA PRO A 15 1.49 -8.61 6.05
C PRO A 15 0.60 -9.78 5.56
N HIS A 16 0.04 -9.67 4.35
CA HIS A 16 -0.85 -10.69 3.76
C HIS A 16 -0.17 -11.60 2.74
N CYS A 17 0.90 -11.13 2.11
CA CYS A 17 1.55 -11.87 1.02
C CYS A 17 3.07 -11.69 0.99
N ASP A 18 3.63 -11.05 2.01
CA ASP A 18 5.06 -10.87 2.25
C ASP A 18 5.82 -10.11 1.16
N LYS A 19 5.12 -9.52 0.18
CA LYS A 19 5.68 -8.68 -0.87
C LYS A 19 5.92 -7.26 -0.37
N TYR A 20 6.93 -6.61 -0.92
CA TYR A 20 7.32 -5.25 -0.58
C TYR A 20 6.58 -4.20 -1.40
N ILE A 21 6.36 -3.04 -0.79
CA ILE A 21 5.74 -1.86 -1.39
C ILE A 21 6.60 -0.65 -1.04
N ILE A 22 6.77 0.25 -2.00
CA ILE A 22 7.41 1.54 -1.79
C ILE A 22 6.34 2.55 -1.36
N MET A 23 6.46 3.04 -0.13
CA MET A 23 5.64 4.09 0.43
C MET A 23 6.36 5.43 0.30
N ILE A 24 5.79 6.33 -0.51
CA ILE A 24 6.30 7.69 -0.71
C ILE A 24 5.77 8.63 0.39
N LYS A 25 4.53 8.42 0.83
CA LYS A 25 3.88 9.25 1.85
C LYS A 25 2.89 8.44 2.68
N LEU A 26 2.91 8.66 3.99
CA LEU A 26 1.93 8.16 4.94
C LEU A 26 0.89 9.25 5.23
N ASN A 27 -0.38 9.04 4.85
CA ASN A 27 -1.48 9.97 5.15
C ASN A 27 -2.39 9.41 6.26
N CYS A 28 -3.31 8.49 5.92
CA CYS A 28 -4.30 7.93 6.85
C CYS A 28 -3.82 6.67 7.58
N GLY A 29 -2.67 6.11 7.19
CA GLY A 29 -2.15 4.86 7.75
C GLY A 29 -2.80 3.60 7.23
N ILE A 30 -3.83 3.68 6.39
CA ILE A 30 -4.47 2.52 5.76
C ILE A 30 -3.93 2.39 4.34
N PHE A 31 -3.54 1.18 3.97
CA PHE A 31 -3.08 0.85 2.63
C PHE A 31 -3.80 -0.39 2.14
N ARG A 32 -4.03 -0.44 0.83
CA ARG A 32 -4.45 -1.65 0.15
C ARG A 32 -3.32 -2.07 -0.76
N HIS A 33 -2.80 -3.29 -0.59
CA HIS A 33 -1.65 -3.71 -1.37
C HIS A 33 -2.07 -3.97 -2.82
N GLY A 34 -1.99 -2.95 -3.65
CA GLY A 34 -2.19 -3.07 -5.07
C GLY A 34 -1.88 -1.79 -5.84
N ILE A 35 -1.24 -1.95 -6.98
CA ILE A 35 -1.02 -0.89 -7.97
C ILE A 35 -1.91 -1.17 -9.18
N ILE A 36 -2.76 -0.23 -9.57
CA ILE A 36 -3.64 -0.33 -10.73
C ILE A 36 -2.78 -0.41 -12.00
N LYS A 37 -3.03 -1.40 -12.85
CA LYS A 37 -2.19 -1.68 -14.04
C LYS A 37 -2.29 -0.63 -15.14
N ILE A 38 -3.42 0.08 -15.23
CA ILE A 38 -3.67 1.01 -16.34
C ILE A 38 -2.86 2.30 -16.21
N ASP A 39 -2.71 2.81 -14.99
CA ASP A 39 -2.12 4.12 -14.71
C ASP A 39 -0.98 4.07 -13.67
N TYR A 40 -0.68 2.86 -13.16
CA TYR A 40 0.34 2.62 -12.13
C TYR A 40 0.08 3.39 -10.84
N THR A 41 -1.19 3.70 -10.54
CA THR A 41 -1.57 4.36 -9.28
C THR A 41 -1.82 3.35 -8.17
N GLN A 42 -1.59 3.76 -6.92
CA GLN A 42 -1.95 2.95 -5.76
C GLN A 42 -3.48 2.87 -5.65
N ILE A 43 -4.01 1.69 -5.32
CA ILE A 43 -5.45 1.53 -5.00
C ILE A 43 -5.85 2.49 -3.89
N ASP A 44 -7.02 3.11 -4.03
CA ASP A 44 -7.59 3.97 -3.01
C ASP A 44 -7.72 3.22 -1.66
N PRO A 45 -7.17 3.73 -0.55
CA PRO A 45 -7.16 3.02 0.72
C PRO A 45 -8.57 2.78 1.30
N HIS A 46 -9.56 3.57 0.91
CA HIS A 46 -10.96 3.47 1.32
C HIS A 46 -11.84 2.80 0.26
N CYS A 47 -11.25 2.20 -0.77
CA CYS A 47 -11.95 1.42 -1.78
C CYS A 47 -12.79 0.31 -1.13
N SER A 48 -14.00 0.06 -1.64
CA SER A 48 -14.86 -0.96 -1.07
C SER A 48 -14.28 -2.36 -1.26
N LYS A 49 -14.74 -3.32 -0.46
CA LYS A 49 -14.35 -4.73 -0.64
C LYS A 49 -14.70 -5.24 -2.04
N GLU A 50 -15.90 -4.96 -2.52
CA GLU A 50 -16.36 -5.37 -3.85
C GLU A 50 -15.46 -4.84 -4.96
N GLN A 51 -15.04 -3.58 -4.88
CA GLN A 51 -14.11 -3.00 -5.86
C GLN A 51 -12.72 -3.65 -5.79
N CYS A 52 -12.21 -3.91 -4.58
CA CYS A 52 -10.92 -4.61 -4.41
C CYS A 52 -10.97 -6.03 -4.96
N ASP A 53 -12.04 -6.75 -4.68
CA ASP A 53 -12.27 -8.12 -5.16
C ASP A 53 -12.35 -8.11 -6.70
N ASN A 54 -13.09 -7.16 -7.28
CA ASN A 54 -13.15 -6.98 -8.74
C ASN A 54 -11.76 -6.74 -9.35
N TYR A 55 -10.92 -5.90 -8.73
CA TYR A 55 -9.56 -5.67 -9.22
C TYR A 55 -8.69 -6.93 -9.18
N ILE A 56 -8.83 -7.75 -8.14
CA ILE A 56 -8.08 -9.01 -8.01
C ILE A 56 -8.57 -10.04 -9.04
N GLU A 57 -9.89 -10.24 -9.12
CA GLU A 57 -10.52 -11.22 -10.01
C GLU A 57 -10.22 -10.92 -11.48
N ASN A 58 -10.31 -9.65 -11.88
CA ASN A 58 -10.00 -9.20 -13.23
C ASN A 58 -8.49 -8.97 -13.45
N LYS A 59 -7.65 -9.27 -12.45
CA LYS A 59 -6.18 -9.09 -12.49
C LYS A 59 -5.80 -7.67 -12.93
N LEU A 60 -6.52 -6.66 -12.48
CA LEU A 60 -6.34 -5.24 -12.81
C LEU A 60 -5.28 -4.55 -11.95
N ILE A 61 -4.77 -5.23 -10.92
CA ILE A 61 -3.78 -4.69 -9.98
C ILE A 61 -2.53 -5.58 -9.88
N PHE A 62 -1.42 -4.99 -9.44
CA PHE A 62 -0.23 -5.69 -8.96
C PHE A 62 -0.23 -5.70 -7.43
N GLY A 63 -0.58 -6.83 -6.82
CA GLY A 63 -0.63 -6.96 -5.35
C GLY A 63 -1.68 -7.98 -4.91
N CYS A 64 -1.99 -8.02 -3.62
CA CYS A 64 -3.02 -8.91 -3.08
C CYS A 64 -4.39 -8.23 -2.87
N GLY A 65 -4.47 -6.91 -3.06
CA GLY A 65 -5.69 -6.08 -2.88
C GLY A 65 -6.23 -6.02 -1.45
N LYS A 66 -5.58 -6.68 -0.48
CA LYS A 66 -6.03 -6.72 0.91
C LYS A 66 -5.64 -5.44 1.67
N PRO A 67 -6.51 -4.95 2.56
CA PRO A 67 -6.21 -3.81 3.42
C PRO A 67 -5.23 -4.20 4.52
N PHE A 68 -4.35 -3.28 4.87
CA PHE A 68 -3.46 -3.39 6.02
C PHE A 68 -3.16 -1.97 6.53
N ARG A 69 -2.81 -1.88 7.81
CA ARG A 69 -2.45 -0.63 8.46
C ARG A 69 -0.93 -0.52 8.55
N VAL A 70 -0.42 0.68 8.31
CA VAL A 70 0.96 1.07 8.61
C VAL A 70 0.92 1.89 9.89
N ILE A 71 1.62 1.41 10.92
CA ILE A 71 1.81 2.11 12.19
C ILE A 71 3.28 2.50 12.33
N MET A 72 3.52 3.63 12.99
CA MET A 72 4.86 4.09 13.31
C MET A 72 5.16 3.68 14.75
N ASP A 73 6.16 2.82 14.94
CA ASP A 73 6.62 2.36 16.25
C ASP A 73 8.00 2.96 16.50
N GLY A 74 8.04 4.11 17.17
CA GLY A 74 9.25 4.90 17.33
C GLY A 74 9.77 5.44 15.99
N THR A 75 10.87 4.90 15.49
CA THR A 75 11.49 5.28 14.20
C THR A 75 11.21 4.29 13.06
N GLU A 76 10.51 3.19 13.34
CA GLU A 76 10.25 2.12 12.38
C GLU A 76 8.78 2.08 11.94
N TYR A 77 8.54 1.65 10.70
CA TYR A 77 7.18 1.41 10.19
C TYR A 77 6.86 -0.08 10.32
N LYS A 78 5.79 -0.38 11.05
CA LYS A 78 5.25 -1.74 11.16
C LYS A 78 3.95 -1.84 10.36
N THR A 79 3.70 -3.01 9.80
CA THR A 79 2.46 -3.29 9.08
C THR A 79 1.63 -4.29 9.86
N GLU A 80 0.34 -3.99 10.00
CA GLU A 80 -0.63 -4.81 10.73
C GLU A 80 -1.80 -5.16 9.82
N ILE A 81 -2.27 -6.40 9.92
CA ILE A 81 -3.49 -6.81 9.22
C ILE A 81 -4.67 -6.05 9.86
N CYS A 82 -5.50 -5.43 9.03
CA CYS A 82 -6.75 -4.82 9.46
C CYS A 82 -7.90 -5.33 8.58
N ASP A 83 -9.12 -5.27 9.13
CA ASP A 83 -10.32 -5.53 8.35
C ASP A 83 -10.71 -4.30 7.50
N TYR A 84 -11.61 -4.52 6.54
CA TYR A 84 -12.17 -3.45 5.73
C TYR A 84 -12.98 -2.54 6.66
N ILE A 85 -12.66 -1.24 6.67
CA ILE A 85 -13.39 -0.19 7.39
C ILE A 85 -14.54 0.31 6.53
#